data_AF-A0A7H8S8F5-F1
#
_entry.id   AF-A0A7H8S8F5-F1
#
_cell.length_a   1.000
_cell.length_b   1.000
_cell.length_c   1.000
_cell.angle_alpha   90.00
_cell.angle_beta   90.00
_cell.angle_gamma   90.00
#
_symmetry.space_group_name_H-M   'P 1'
#
loop_
_entity.id
_entity.type
_entity.pdbx_description
1 polymer ?
#
loop_
_entity_poly.entity_id
_entity_poly.type
_entity_poly.pdbx_seq_one_letter_code
_entity_poly.pdbx_strand_id
1 'polypeptide(L)'
;MSKFYVTIEDKIALSIKSTEVTSIKGQIDLNIDAARGKHFFHSCIQTAKGMVMMPVSMNAVSWHGFYLYKDCQMNLPTIHFKNEQKRKRKKNKIHQDTKIPVRHNGTINAEQIFAFPLCSLYIPSSFNLANGQNINRVKKYETSLINLQKNKAARIDIFILPSGISFDQFLNMTVSVSYFMADISMFDKSVNGEFRELPVSPFGPDVQFVSVKVGQHEFFARILYTDKTREPLNDTYSILLHDPNDAYEMLVNRKIGYPTSDQVEMRDLSKVHTQELKCLTKHYC
;
A
#
# COMPACT_ATOMS: atom_id res chain seq x y z
N MET A 1 -19.16 -4.51 -2.38
CA MET A 1 -17.77 -5.00 -2.26
C MET A 1 -16.98 -4.45 -3.44
N SER A 2 -16.20 -3.42 -3.17
CA SER A 2 -15.44 -2.67 -4.18
C SER A 2 -14.07 -3.31 -4.37
N LYS A 3 -13.47 -3.20 -5.56
CA LYS A 3 -12.21 -3.88 -5.86
C LYS A 3 -11.46 -3.20 -6.99
N PHE A 4 -10.15 -3.35 -6.96
CA PHE A 4 -9.28 -3.07 -8.10
C PHE A 4 -8.32 -4.23 -8.36
N TYR A 5 -7.71 -4.20 -9.53
CA TYR A 5 -6.76 -5.23 -9.95
C TYR A 5 -5.50 -4.59 -10.51
N VAL A 6 -4.38 -5.24 -10.24
CA VAL A 6 -3.14 -5.04 -10.99
C VAL A 6 -3.10 -6.08 -12.11
N THR A 7 -2.86 -5.64 -13.33
CA THR A 7 -2.96 -6.46 -14.54
C THR A 7 -1.73 -6.37 -15.43
N ILE A 8 -1.39 -7.46 -16.12
CA ILE A 8 -0.41 -7.51 -17.22
C ILE A 8 -1.12 -8.16 -18.40
N GLU A 9 -1.23 -7.49 -19.54
CA GLU A 9 -1.90 -8.01 -20.75
C GLU A 9 -3.25 -8.71 -20.45
N ASP A 10 -4.16 -7.99 -19.78
CA ASP A 10 -5.48 -8.47 -19.35
C ASP A 10 -5.49 -9.62 -18.32
N LYS A 11 -4.34 -10.06 -17.82
CA LYS A 11 -4.25 -11.08 -16.77
C LYS A 11 -4.08 -10.43 -15.41
N ILE A 12 -4.83 -10.91 -14.43
CA ILE A 12 -4.76 -10.41 -13.05
C ILE A 12 -3.47 -10.90 -12.38
N ALA A 13 -2.61 -9.96 -12.01
CA ALA A 13 -1.39 -10.17 -11.23
C ALA A 13 -1.64 -10.00 -9.72
N LEU A 14 -2.59 -9.15 -9.33
CA LEU A 14 -3.02 -8.94 -7.95
C LEU A 14 -4.49 -8.50 -7.92
N SER A 15 -5.25 -8.92 -6.91
CA SER A 15 -6.56 -8.36 -6.61
C SER A 15 -6.56 -7.75 -5.23
N ILE A 16 -7.07 -6.52 -5.11
CA ILE A 16 -7.37 -5.91 -3.82
C ILE A 16 -8.86 -5.66 -3.75
N LYS A 17 -9.48 -6.19 -2.71
CA LYS A 17 -10.92 -6.12 -2.49
C LYS A 17 -11.17 -5.48 -1.14
N SER A 18 -12.05 -4.49 -1.16
CA SER A 18 -12.56 -3.81 0.01
C SER A 18 -13.91 -4.39 0.40
N THR A 19 -14.04 -4.71 1.68
CA THR A 19 -15.34 -4.83 2.34
C THR A 19 -15.49 -3.61 3.23
N GLU A 20 -16.43 -2.74 2.87
CA GLU A 20 -16.81 -1.63 3.75
C GLU A 20 -17.44 -2.19 5.01
N VAL A 21 -16.88 -1.80 6.16
CA VAL A 21 -17.50 -2.04 7.45
C VAL A 21 -18.32 -0.80 7.75
N THR A 22 -19.61 -0.95 8.11
CA THR A 22 -20.48 0.18 8.49
C THR A 22 -19.85 0.95 9.65
N SER A 23 -19.13 2.03 9.35
CA SER A 23 -18.42 2.87 10.31
C SER A 23 -18.44 4.30 9.80
N ILE A 24 -18.80 5.23 10.69
CA ILE A 24 -18.84 6.68 10.44
C ILE A 24 -17.45 7.22 10.08
N LYS A 25 -16.38 6.52 10.48
CA LYS A 25 -14.99 6.97 10.28
C LYS A 25 -14.25 6.30 9.11
N GLY A 26 -14.97 5.59 8.24
CA GLY A 26 -14.37 4.98 7.05
C GLY A 26 -13.53 3.73 7.35
N GLN A 27 -14.04 2.82 8.18
CA GLN A 27 -13.39 1.55 8.40
C GLN A 27 -13.42 0.68 7.14
N ILE A 28 -12.26 0.15 6.79
CA ILE A 28 -12.09 -0.72 5.63
C ILE A 28 -11.36 -2.01 6.03
N ASP A 29 -11.90 -3.14 5.55
CA ASP A 29 -11.22 -4.43 5.58
C ASP A 29 -10.76 -4.76 4.16
N LEU A 30 -9.51 -5.18 4.03
CA LEU A 30 -8.88 -5.47 2.73
C LEU A 30 -8.59 -6.96 2.60
N ASN A 31 -8.87 -7.51 1.43
CA ASN A 31 -8.33 -8.78 0.99
C ASN A 31 -7.43 -8.56 -0.22
N ILE A 32 -6.18 -8.98 -0.08
CA ILE A 32 -5.13 -8.88 -1.09
C ILE A 32 -4.83 -10.29 -1.57
N ASP A 33 -5.23 -10.62 -2.79
CA ASP A 33 -5.07 -11.95 -3.37
C ASP A 33 -3.99 -11.94 -4.46
N ALA A 34 -3.10 -12.93 -4.41
CA ALA A 34 -2.15 -13.20 -5.47
C ALA A 34 -2.85 -13.57 -6.79
N ALA A 35 -2.07 -13.59 -7.87
CA ALA A 35 -2.54 -14.09 -9.15
C ALA A 35 -3.13 -15.50 -9.01
N ARG A 36 -4.26 -15.76 -9.69
CA ARG A 36 -4.97 -17.04 -9.57
C ARG A 36 -4.04 -18.22 -9.87
N GLY A 37 -3.98 -19.16 -8.92
CA GLY A 37 -3.15 -20.37 -9.04
C GLY A 37 -1.66 -20.15 -8.78
N LYS A 38 -1.27 -18.95 -8.34
CA LYS A 38 0.09 -18.62 -7.90
C LYS A 38 0.11 -18.37 -6.39
N HIS A 39 1.30 -18.45 -5.83
CA HIS A 39 1.66 -17.93 -4.50
C HIS A 39 2.69 -16.84 -4.68
N PHE A 40 2.77 -15.94 -3.70
CA PHE A 40 3.94 -15.09 -3.57
C PHE A 40 5.14 -15.98 -3.22
N PHE A 41 6.25 -15.77 -3.91
CA PHE A 41 7.51 -16.44 -3.64
C PHE A 41 8.03 -16.04 -2.25
N HIS A 42 8.06 -14.73 -1.98
CA HIS A 42 8.22 -14.19 -0.63
C HIS A 42 6.96 -13.42 -0.22
N SER A 43 6.49 -13.67 1.00
CA SER A 43 5.53 -12.83 1.69
C SER A 43 6.22 -12.27 2.91
N CYS A 44 6.32 -10.95 2.98
CA CYS A 44 7.12 -10.25 3.96
C CYS A 44 6.26 -9.26 4.72
N ILE A 45 6.66 -8.96 5.95
CA ILE A 45 6.13 -7.84 6.71
C ILE A 45 7.27 -7.00 7.25
N GLN A 46 7.17 -5.69 7.08
CA GLN A 46 8.09 -4.75 7.68
C GLN A 46 7.76 -4.60 9.16
N THR A 47 8.81 -4.51 9.99
CA THR A 47 8.70 -4.25 11.42
C THR A 47 9.77 -3.25 11.83
N ALA A 48 9.66 -2.70 13.04
CA ALA A 48 10.74 -1.91 13.65
C ALA A 48 12.10 -2.63 13.73
N LYS A 49 12.15 -3.97 13.63
CA LYS A 49 13.40 -4.75 13.63
C LYS A 49 13.88 -5.14 12.22
N GLY A 50 13.16 -4.72 11.19
CA GLY A 50 13.45 -5.04 9.80
C GLY A 50 12.37 -5.92 9.16
N MET A 51 12.65 -6.32 7.92
CA MET A 51 11.78 -7.16 7.13
C MET A 51 11.77 -8.60 7.67
N VAL A 52 10.57 -9.11 7.96
CA VAL A 52 10.35 -10.50 8.41
C VAL A 52 9.68 -11.28 7.27
N MET A 53 10.34 -12.34 6.82
CA MET A 53 9.77 -13.27 5.84
C MET A 53 8.83 -14.26 6.52
N MET A 54 7.68 -14.50 5.89
CA MET A 54 6.77 -15.55 6.35
C MET A 54 7.38 -16.93 6.07
N PRO A 55 7.21 -17.90 6.99
CA PRO A 55 7.87 -19.20 6.91
C PRO A 55 7.27 -20.13 5.84
N VAL A 56 6.13 -19.76 5.25
CA VAL A 56 5.43 -20.56 4.24
C VAL A 56 4.93 -19.66 3.11
N SER A 57 4.83 -20.23 1.91
CA SER A 57 4.27 -19.54 0.75
C SER A 57 2.81 -19.13 1.00
N MET A 58 2.49 -17.87 0.78
CA MET A 58 1.14 -17.33 0.93
C MET A 58 0.56 -16.95 -0.42
N ASN A 59 -0.76 -16.96 -0.55
CA ASN A 59 -1.45 -16.51 -1.76
C ASN A 59 -2.53 -15.48 -1.48
N ALA A 60 -2.79 -15.16 -0.21
CA ALA A 60 -3.71 -14.11 0.18
C ALA A 60 -3.27 -13.49 1.50
N VAL A 61 -3.59 -12.21 1.66
CA VAL A 61 -3.45 -11.46 2.90
C VAL A 61 -4.78 -10.79 3.18
N SER A 62 -5.28 -10.90 4.41
CA SER A 62 -6.40 -10.05 4.84
C SER A 62 -5.99 -9.10 5.92
N TRP A 63 -6.47 -7.87 5.81
CA TRP A 63 -6.21 -6.79 6.74
C TRP A 63 -7.54 -6.34 7.31
N HIS A 64 -7.69 -6.41 8.63
CA HIS A 64 -8.93 -6.04 9.32
C HIS A 64 -8.70 -4.83 10.23
N GLY A 65 -9.66 -3.91 10.24
CA GLY A 65 -9.72 -2.84 11.26
C GLY A 65 -8.88 -1.60 10.99
N PHE A 66 -8.76 -1.18 9.74
CA PHE A 66 -7.85 -0.11 9.31
C PHE A 66 -8.17 1.32 9.87
N TYR A 67 -9.44 1.61 10.17
CA TYR A 67 -9.91 2.88 10.79
C TYR A 67 -10.98 2.64 11.88
N LEU A 68 -10.75 1.74 12.84
CA LEU A 68 -11.75 1.56 13.91
C LEU A 68 -11.45 2.47 15.11
N TYR A 69 -12.31 3.46 15.34
CA TYR A 69 -12.43 4.18 16.61
C TYR A 69 -13.67 3.67 17.34
N LYS A 70 -13.50 2.89 18.41
CA LYS A 70 -14.61 2.41 19.24
C LYS A 70 -14.31 2.80 20.70
N ASP A 71 -15.24 3.49 21.37
CA ASP A 71 -15.12 3.84 22.80
C ASP A 71 -13.83 4.62 23.16
N CYS A 72 -13.42 5.57 22.31
CA CYS A 72 -12.16 6.33 22.44
C CYS A 72 -10.87 5.47 22.40
N GLN A 73 -10.97 4.23 21.94
CA GLN A 73 -9.83 3.33 21.73
C GLN A 73 -9.80 2.82 20.29
N MET A 74 -8.61 2.75 19.71
CA MET A 74 -8.43 2.19 18.38
C MET A 74 -8.21 0.68 18.49
N ASN A 75 -9.08 -0.14 17.87
CA ASN A 75 -8.79 -1.56 17.79
C ASN A 75 -7.59 -1.77 16.89
N LEU A 76 -6.63 -2.54 17.39
CA LEU A 76 -5.39 -2.87 16.71
C LEU A 76 -5.72 -3.58 15.38
N PRO A 77 -5.31 -3.05 14.22
CA PRO A 77 -5.47 -3.78 12.97
C PRO A 77 -4.79 -5.12 13.05
N THR A 78 -5.42 -6.10 12.41
CA THR A 78 -4.88 -7.46 12.34
C THR A 78 -4.65 -7.85 10.89
N ILE A 79 -3.42 -8.27 10.60
CA ILE A 79 -3.01 -8.77 9.29
C ILE A 79 -2.90 -10.30 9.38
N HIS A 80 -3.61 -10.99 8.49
CA HIS A 80 -3.58 -12.43 8.37
C HIS A 80 -3.00 -12.85 7.03
N PHE A 81 -1.90 -13.58 7.07
CA PHE A 81 -1.40 -14.29 5.90
C PHE A 81 -2.13 -15.63 5.74
N LYS A 82 -2.51 -15.97 4.50
CA LYS A 82 -3.31 -17.15 4.17
C LYS A 82 -2.67 -17.93 3.02
N ASN A 83 -2.82 -19.26 3.10
CA ASN A 83 -2.51 -20.19 2.02
C ASN A 83 -3.77 -20.99 1.67
N GLU A 84 -4.57 -20.49 0.73
CA GLU A 84 -5.92 -20.99 0.44
C GLU A 84 -5.95 -22.30 -0.38
N GLN A 85 -4.81 -22.80 -0.88
CA GLN A 85 -4.80 -24.00 -1.74
C GLN A 85 -5.15 -25.31 -1.01
N LYS A 86 -5.21 -25.33 0.33
CA LYS A 86 -5.63 -26.52 1.10
C LYS A 86 -7.15 -26.75 1.16
N ARG A 87 -7.99 -25.93 0.52
CA ARG A 87 -9.45 -26.06 0.57
C ARG A 87 -10.05 -27.26 -0.20
N LYS A 88 -9.33 -27.89 -1.14
CA LYS A 88 -9.92 -28.89 -2.05
C LYS A 88 -9.54 -30.36 -1.82
N ARG A 89 -8.81 -30.71 -0.77
CA ARG A 89 -8.47 -32.11 -0.50
C ARG A 89 -8.81 -32.55 0.94
N LYS A 90 -9.95 -33.26 1.03
CA LYS A 90 -10.48 -34.10 2.12
C LYS A 90 -11.20 -33.38 3.28
N LYS A 91 -12.49 -33.76 3.44
CA LYS A 91 -13.45 -33.38 4.49
C LYS A 91 -12.98 -33.57 5.95
N ASN A 92 -11.84 -34.21 6.21
CA ASN A 92 -11.36 -34.54 7.57
C ASN A 92 -9.89 -34.17 7.78
N LYS A 93 -9.48 -32.93 7.53
CA LYS A 93 -8.16 -32.44 7.99
C LYS A 93 -8.29 -31.08 8.63
N ILE A 94 -7.80 -31.02 9.86
CA ILE A 94 -7.49 -29.83 10.65
C ILE A 94 -6.96 -28.75 9.70
N HIS A 95 -7.64 -27.61 9.71
CA HIS A 95 -7.13 -26.37 9.16
C HIS A 95 -5.69 -26.18 9.66
N GLN A 96 -4.69 -26.50 8.85
CA GLN A 96 -3.41 -25.78 8.95
C GLN A 96 -3.61 -24.44 8.26
N ASP A 97 -4.58 -23.67 8.76
CA ASP A 97 -4.51 -22.24 8.70
C ASP A 97 -3.24 -21.94 9.51
N THR A 98 -2.12 -21.68 8.85
CA THR A 98 -1.00 -21.03 9.55
C THR A 98 -1.45 -19.58 9.74
N LYS A 99 -2.40 -19.39 10.67
CA LYS A 99 -2.78 -18.09 11.18
C LYS A 99 -1.56 -17.60 11.92
N ILE A 100 -0.75 -16.81 11.24
CA ILE A 100 0.14 -15.87 11.90
C ILE A 100 -0.67 -14.57 11.93
N PRO A 101 -1.57 -14.37 12.92
CA PRO A 101 -2.19 -13.07 13.10
C PRO A 101 -1.09 -12.12 13.54
N VAL A 102 -0.61 -11.30 12.62
CA VAL A 102 0.25 -10.19 13.02
C VAL A 102 -0.68 -9.08 13.46
N ARG A 103 -0.68 -8.81 14.77
CA ARG A 103 -1.37 -7.66 15.33
C ARG A 103 -0.45 -6.46 15.21
N HIS A 104 -0.96 -5.37 14.67
CA HIS A 104 -0.26 -4.09 14.68
C HIS A 104 -1.10 -3.06 15.41
N ASN A 105 -0.44 -2.05 15.97
CA ASN A 105 -1.09 -0.94 16.65
C ASN A 105 -1.36 0.24 15.70
N GLY A 106 -1.26 0.01 14.39
CA GLY A 106 -1.29 1.05 13.40
C GLY A 106 -2.69 1.64 13.26
N THR A 107 -2.75 2.95 13.13
CA THR A 107 -4.02 3.65 12.99
C THR A 107 -3.83 4.76 12.00
N ILE A 108 -4.82 4.96 11.13
CA ILE A 108 -4.84 6.16 10.31
C ILE A 108 -5.89 7.07 10.91
N ASN A 109 -5.45 8.25 11.33
CA ASN A 109 -6.36 9.25 11.85
C ASN A 109 -6.99 10.00 10.67
N ALA A 110 -8.31 10.15 10.64
CA ALA A 110 -9.00 10.97 9.64
C ALA A 110 -8.61 12.45 9.73
N GLU A 111 -8.07 12.90 10.87
CA GLU A 111 -7.55 14.25 11.08
C GLU A 111 -6.15 14.46 10.47
N GLN A 112 -5.46 13.38 10.07
CA GLN A 112 -4.14 13.40 9.45
C GLN A 112 -4.27 12.97 7.99
N ILE A 113 -4.13 13.91 7.05
CA ILE A 113 -4.28 13.58 5.63
C ILE A 113 -2.93 13.18 5.04
N PHE A 114 -2.68 11.88 4.97
CA PHE A 114 -1.53 11.31 4.27
C PHE A 114 -1.90 10.00 3.57
N ALA A 115 -1.12 9.62 2.55
CA ALA A 115 -1.31 8.37 1.83
C ALA A 115 -0.60 7.22 2.58
N PHE A 116 -1.36 6.44 3.32
CA PHE A 116 -0.79 5.40 4.16
C PHE A 116 -0.21 4.23 3.34
N PRO A 117 1.01 3.76 3.63
CA PRO A 117 1.63 2.64 2.92
C PRO A 117 0.98 1.30 3.32
N LEU A 118 0.35 0.61 2.37
CA LEU A 118 -0.22 -0.71 2.60
C LEU A 118 0.79 -1.82 2.33
N CYS A 119 1.23 -1.90 1.08
CA CYS A 119 2.12 -2.95 0.63
C CYS A 119 2.88 -2.54 -0.62
N SER A 120 4.00 -3.23 -0.87
CA SER A 120 4.69 -3.22 -2.14
C SER A 120 4.59 -4.59 -2.79
N LEU A 121 4.14 -4.62 -4.04
CA LEU A 121 4.15 -5.82 -4.89
C LEU A 121 5.37 -5.79 -5.81
N TYR A 122 6.12 -6.89 -5.83
CA TYR A 122 7.27 -7.08 -6.70
C TYR A 122 6.89 -8.07 -7.79
N ILE A 123 7.12 -7.71 -9.04
CA ILE A 123 6.84 -8.53 -10.22
C ILE A 123 8.13 -8.60 -11.05
N PRO A 124 8.72 -9.78 -11.23
CA PRO A 124 9.90 -9.93 -12.08
C PRO A 124 9.52 -9.82 -13.56
N SER A 125 10.46 -9.42 -14.41
CA SER A 125 10.28 -9.37 -15.86
C SER A 125 9.90 -10.72 -16.47
N SER A 126 10.30 -11.82 -15.82
CA SER A 126 9.99 -13.20 -16.19
C SER A 126 8.63 -13.71 -15.67
N PHE A 127 7.82 -12.86 -15.02
CA PHE A 127 6.57 -13.28 -14.39
C PHE A 127 5.55 -13.77 -15.42
N ASN A 128 5.22 -15.06 -15.34
CA ASN A 128 4.33 -15.71 -16.30
C ASN A 128 2.90 -15.89 -15.78
N LEU A 129 1.95 -15.25 -16.48
CA LEU A 129 0.50 -15.30 -16.24
C LEU A 129 -0.29 -16.06 -17.33
N ALA A 130 0.31 -16.98 -18.08
CA ALA A 130 -0.37 -17.75 -19.13
C ALA A 130 -1.68 -18.40 -18.64
N ASN A 131 -1.63 -19.05 -17.48
CA ASN A 131 -2.78 -19.66 -16.79
C ASN A 131 -3.52 -18.70 -15.84
N GLY A 132 -3.15 -17.42 -15.86
CA GLY A 132 -3.75 -16.37 -15.05
C GLY A 132 -5.20 -16.11 -15.42
N GLN A 133 -5.97 -15.61 -14.45
CA GLN A 133 -7.34 -15.20 -14.65
C GLN A 133 -7.40 -13.96 -15.54
N ASN A 134 -8.16 -14.02 -16.62
CA ASN A 134 -8.37 -12.87 -17.50
C ASN A 134 -9.38 -11.90 -16.86
N ILE A 135 -9.07 -10.60 -16.90
CA ILE A 135 -9.86 -9.53 -16.30
C ILE A 135 -11.26 -9.41 -16.91
N ASN A 136 -11.42 -9.70 -18.21
CA ASN A 136 -12.69 -9.65 -18.91
C ASN A 136 -13.69 -10.70 -18.38
N ARG A 137 -13.21 -11.76 -17.72
CA ARG A 137 -14.07 -12.76 -17.05
C ARG A 137 -14.55 -12.33 -15.67
N VAL A 138 -14.05 -11.20 -15.15
CA VAL A 138 -14.32 -10.71 -13.78
C VAL A 138 -14.85 -9.27 -13.76
N LYS A 139 -14.72 -8.55 -14.89
CA LYS A 139 -15.27 -7.20 -15.08
C LYS A 139 -16.79 -7.23 -14.90
N LYS A 140 -17.23 -6.61 -13.81
CA LYS A 140 -18.53 -5.92 -13.75
C LYS A 140 -18.25 -4.42 -13.94
N TYR A 141 -19.26 -3.63 -14.30
CA TYR A 141 -19.19 -2.22 -14.73
C TYR A 141 -18.45 -1.21 -13.81
N GLU A 142 -17.84 -1.62 -12.70
CA GLU A 142 -17.16 -0.76 -11.72
C GLU A 142 -15.85 -1.40 -11.23
N THR A 143 -14.95 -1.73 -12.15
CA THR A 143 -13.65 -2.32 -11.81
C THR A 143 -12.52 -1.37 -12.20
N SER A 144 -11.81 -0.83 -11.21
CA SER A 144 -10.60 -0.04 -11.43
C SER A 144 -9.40 -0.93 -11.71
N LEU A 145 -8.50 -0.49 -12.60
CA LEU A 145 -7.37 -1.28 -13.09
C LEU A 145 -6.08 -0.49 -13.01
N ILE A 146 -5.01 -1.18 -12.62
CA ILE A 146 -3.63 -0.72 -12.74
C ILE A 146 -2.95 -1.63 -13.74
N ASN A 147 -2.73 -1.12 -14.96
CA ASN A 147 -2.13 -1.90 -16.05
C ASN A 147 -0.61 -1.72 -16.04
N LEU A 148 0.11 -2.84 -15.96
CA LEU A 148 1.56 -2.87 -16.01
C LEU A 148 2.07 -3.20 -17.41
N GLN A 149 3.25 -2.68 -17.73
CA GLN A 149 3.98 -3.06 -18.94
C GLN A 149 4.43 -4.52 -18.86
N LYS A 150 4.27 -5.25 -19.95
CA LYS A 150 4.72 -6.65 -20.07
C LYS A 150 6.25 -6.72 -20.14
N ASN A 151 6.82 -7.84 -19.69
CA ASN A 151 8.25 -8.17 -19.78
C ASN A 151 9.18 -7.15 -19.09
N LYS A 152 8.66 -6.33 -18.17
CA LYS A 152 9.45 -5.44 -17.33
C LYS A 152 9.32 -5.86 -15.87
N ALA A 153 10.43 -5.79 -15.13
CA ALA A 153 10.38 -5.86 -13.68
C ALA A 153 9.66 -4.61 -13.16
N ALA A 154 8.82 -4.79 -12.15
CA ALA A 154 8.04 -3.70 -11.58
C ALA A 154 7.89 -3.86 -10.06
N ARG A 155 8.06 -2.76 -9.33
CA ARG A 155 7.60 -2.59 -7.96
C ARG A 155 6.37 -1.69 -7.94
N ILE A 156 5.31 -2.10 -7.27
CA ILE A 156 4.08 -1.35 -7.13
C ILE A 156 3.87 -1.07 -5.65
N ASP A 157 4.13 0.16 -5.23
CA ASP A 157 3.87 0.65 -3.89
C ASP A 157 2.40 1.11 -3.82
N ILE A 158 1.61 0.47 -2.97
CA ILE A 158 0.17 0.72 -2.84
C ILE A 158 -0.09 1.48 -1.55
N PHE A 159 -0.75 2.60 -1.70
CA PHE A 159 -1.16 3.49 -0.63
C PHE A 159 -2.69 3.65 -0.60
N ILE A 160 -3.20 4.08 0.54
CA ILE A 160 -4.61 4.37 0.75
C ILE A 160 -4.77 5.69 1.48
N LEU A 161 -5.74 6.48 1.02
CA LEU A 161 -6.09 7.76 1.62
C LEU A 161 -7.21 7.60 2.66
N PRO A 162 -7.30 8.54 3.63
CA PRO A 162 -8.45 8.67 4.50
C PRO A 162 -9.75 8.75 3.71
N SER A 163 -10.82 8.20 4.29
CA SER A 163 -12.15 8.21 3.68
C SER A 163 -12.57 9.64 3.32
N GLY A 164 -13.06 9.82 2.10
CA GLY A 164 -13.51 11.13 1.61
C GLY A 164 -12.40 12.08 1.14
N ILE A 165 -11.12 11.70 1.27
CA ILE A 165 -10.00 12.45 0.67
C ILE A 165 -9.73 11.92 -0.75
N SER A 166 -9.78 12.81 -1.73
CA SER A 166 -9.40 12.49 -3.11
C SER A 166 -7.89 12.54 -3.33
N PHE A 167 -7.41 11.90 -4.39
CA PHE A 167 -6.00 11.98 -4.76
C PHE A 167 -5.57 13.42 -5.06
N ASP A 168 -6.39 14.21 -5.77
CA ASP A 168 -6.09 15.62 -6.06
C ASP A 168 -5.96 16.47 -4.79
N GLN A 169 -6.83 16.23 -3.78
CA GLN A 169 -6.72 16.91 -2.48
C GLN A 169 -5.39 16.56 -1.79
N PHE A 170 -4.98 15.29 -1.84
CA PHE A 170 -3.70 14.85 -1.31
C PHE A 170 -2.51 15.45 -2.07
N LEU A 171 -2.57 15.53 -3.40
CA LEU A 171 -1.49 16.11 -4.21
C LEU A 171 -1.20 17.57 -3.87
N ASN A 172 -2.21 18.33 -3.46
CA ASN A 172 -2.06 19.71 -3.06
C ASN A 172 -1.37 19.91 -1.69
N MET A 173 -1.02 18.82 -0.99
CA MET A 173 -0.33 18.89 0.31
C MET A 173 1.18 18.76 0.14
N THR A 174 1.95 19.52 0.92
CA THR A 174 3.42 19.47 0.89
C THR A 174 3.96 18.06 1.15
N VAL A 175 3.28 17.27 2.00
CA VAL A 175 3.70 15.89 2.30
C VAL A 175 3.68 14.97 1.09
N SER A 176 2.88 15.27 0.05
CA SER A 176 2.78 14.47 -1.18
C SER A 176 4.10 14.43 -1.95
N VAL A 177 4.91 15.50 -1.87
CA VAL A 177 6.24 15.60 -2.50
C VAL A 177 7.15 14.42 -2.14
N SER A 178 7.08 13.96 -0.89
CA SER A 178 7.89 12.82 -0.43
C SER A 178 7.59 11.53 -1.20
N TYR A 179 6.35 11.34 -1.66
CA TYR A 179 5.94 10.15 -2.43
C TYR A 179 6.41 10.20 -3.88
N PHE A 180 6.74 11.38 -4.38
CA PHE A 180 7.31 11.54 -5.71
C PHE A 180 8.82 11.32 -5.72
N MET A 181 9.51 11.66 -4.63
CA MET A 181 10.97 11.71 -4.60
C MET A 181 11.62 10.59 -3.80
N ALA A 182 10.98 10.14 -2.72
CA ALA A 182 11.59 9.21 -1.78
C ALA A 182 11.14 7.77 -2.03
N ASP A 183 12.05 6.84 -1.85
CA ASP A 183 11.77 5.42 -1.83
C ASP A 183 10.83 5.03 -0.67
N ILE A 184 10.11 3.92 -0.83
CA ILE A 184 9.15 3.43 0.17
C ILE A 184 9.78 3.15 1.54
N SER A 185 11.10 2.93 1.58
CA SER A 185 11.88 2.85 2.81
C SER A 185 11.80 4.08 3.73
N MET A 186 11.24 5.21 3.28
CA MET A 186 10.90 6.33 4.18
C MET A 186 9.93 5.95 5.31
N PHE A 187 9.22 4.83 5.18
CA PHE A 187 8.36 4.24 6.21
C PHE A 187 9.00 3.06 6.96
N ASP A 188 10.25 2.71 6.65
CA ASP A 188 10.95 1.62 7.31
C ASP A 188 11.60 2.09 8.62
N LYS A 189 10.98 1.71 9.73
CA LYS A 189 11.45 1.99 11.09
C LYS A 189 12.79 1.36 11.45
N SER A 190 13.14 0.23 10.83
CA SER A 190 14.42 -0.44 11.12
C SER A 190 15.64 0.36 10.67
N VAL A 191 15.42 1.29 9.74
CA VAL A 191 16.41 2.27 9.27
C VAL A 191 16.01 3.70 9.63
N ASN A 192 15.15 3.88 10.65
CA ASN A 192 14.66 5.16 11.12
C ASN A 192 14.04 6.05 10.02
N GLY A 193 13.39 5.42 9.03
CA GLY A 193 12.73 6.11 7.91
C GLY A 193 13.67 7.01 7.14
N GLU A 194 14.91 6.59 6.96
CA GLU A 194 15.91 7.33 6.19
C GLU A 194 15.31 7.86 4.88
N PHE A 195 15.49 9.16 4.60
CA PHE A 195 15.15 9.67 3.27
C PHE A 195 16.14 9.07 2.29
N ARG A 196 15.62 8.32 1.32
CA ARG A 196 16.43 7.84 0.22
C ARG A 196 15.71 8.07 -1.08
N GLU A 197 16.43 8.51 -2.10
CA GLU A 197 15.85 8.77 -3.40
C GLU A 197 15.30 7.48 -4.04
N LEU A 198 14.34 7.66 -4.95
CA LEU A 198 13.86 6.57 -5.80
C LEU A 198 15.01 5.93 -6.58
N PRO A 199 14.97 4.60 -6.82
CA PRO A 199 15.98 3.89 -7.59
C PRO A 199 15.98 4.22 -9.09
N VAL A 200 14.99 5.00 -9.54
CA VAL A 200 14.78 5.48 -10.91
C VAL A 200 14.44 6.97 -10.86
N SER A 201 14.66 7.67 -11.97
CA SER A 201 14.34 9.10 -12.05
C SER A 201 12.84 9.35 -11.77
N PRO A 202 12.49 10.20 -10.79
CA PRO A 202 11.09 10.42 -10.37
C PRO A 202 10.22 11.03 -11.49
N PHE A 203 10.85 11.69 -12.47
CA PHE A 203 10.20 12.31 -13.62
C PHE A 203 10.47 11.56 -14.93
N GLY A 204 11.02 10.35 -14.83
CA GLY A 204 11.31 9.50 -15.98
C GLY A 204 10.12 8.62 -16.41
N PRO A 205 10.22 7.97 -17.58
CA PRO A 205 9.16 7.08 -18.09
C PRO A 205 8.99 5.78 -17.27
N ASP A 206 9.95 5.48 -16.38
CA ASP A 206 9.96 4.29 -15.55
C ASP A 206 9.20 4.47 -14.22
N VAL A 207 8.62 5.65 -13.98
CA VAL A 207 7.76 5.93 -12.82
C VAL A 207 6.36 6.27 -13.31
N GLN A 208 5.35 5.64 -12.71
CA GLN A 208 3.96 5.95 -12.98
C GLN A 208 3.17 6.05 -11.68
N PHE A 209 2.15 6.90 -11.72
CA PHE A 209 1.28 7.23 -10.61
C PHE A 209 -0.16 7.02 -11.04
N VAL A 210 -0.88 6.16 -10.32
CA VAL A 210 -2.25 5.78 -10.67
C VAL A 210 -3.11 5.87 -9.42
N SER A 211 -4.23 6.58 -9.48
CA SER A 211 -5.24 6.53 -8.42
C SER A 211 -6.44 5.68 -8.83
N VAL A 212 -7.04 4.99 -7.86
CA VAL A 212 -8.22 4.16 -8.05
C VAL A 212 -9.16 4.30 -6.86
N LYS A 213 -10.44 4.57 -7.14
CA LYS A 213 -11.48 4.65 -6.10
C LYS A 213 -12.02 3.27 -5.76
N VAL A 214 -12.09 2.95 -4.47
CA VAL A 214 -12.55 1.66 -3.95
C VAL A 214 -13.48 1.91 -2.77
N GLY A 215 -14.79 1.98 -3.05
CA GLY A 215 -15.75 2.40 -2.02
C GLY A 215 -15.58 3.89 -1.69
N GLN A 216 -15.56 4.23 -0.41
CA GLN A 216 -15.31 5.60 0.08
C GLN A 216 -13.84 6.01 0.12
N HIS A 217 -12.91 5.10 -0.16
CA HIS A 217 -11.48 5.37 -0.15
C HIS A 217 -10.92 5.53 -1.54
N GLU A 218 -9.96 6.43 -1.68
CA GLU A 218 -9.08 6.49 -2.84
C GLU A 218 -7.75 5.82 -2.52
N PHE A 219 -7.33 4.94 -3.41
CA PHE A 219 -6.03 4.28 -3.36
C PHE A 219 -5.15 4.94 -4.39
N PHE A 220 -3.86 5.00 -4.07
CA PHE A 220 -2.84 5.52 -4.96
C PHE A 220 -1.74 4.48 -5.08
N ALA A 221 -1.32 4.21 -6.31
CA ALA A 221 -0.25 3.28 -6.61
C ALA A 221 0.89 4.03 -7.30
N ARG A 222 2.10 3.88 -6.75
CA ARG A 222 3.35 4.26 -7.42
C ARG A 222 3.97 3.01 -8.03
N ILE A 223 4.15 3.03 -9.34
CA ILE A 223 4.74 1.94 -10.12
C ILE A 223 6.15 2.36 -10.51
N LEU A 224 7.14 1.54 -10.19
CA LEU A 224 8.53 1.70 -10.58
C LEU A 224 8.92 0.54 -11.48
N TYR A 225 9.25 0.80 -12.74
CA TYR A 225 9.76 -0.19 -13.67
C TYR A 225 11.28 -0.30 -13.53
N THR A 226 11.72 -1.22 -12.68
CA THR A 226 13.14 -1.37 -12.35
C THR A 226 13.43 -2.77 -11.82
N ASP A 227 14.62 -3.27 -12.11
CA ASP A 227 15.23 -4.44 -11.46
C ASP A 227 16.04 -4.04 -10.22
N LYS A 228 16.26 -2.74 -10.00
CA LYS A 228 16.96 -2.21 -8.82
C LYS A 228 15.96 -1.89 -7.73
N THR A 229 15.78 -2.81 -6.79
CA THR A 229 15.09 -2.54 -5.52
C THR A 229 16.06 -2.66 -4.37
N ARG A 230 15.74 -2.01 -3.24
CA ARG A 230 16.58 -2.07 -2.04
C ARG A 230 16.38 -3.38 -1.30
N GLU A 231 15.13 -3.82 -1.29
CA GLU A 231 14.70 -5.09 -0.76
C GLU A 231 15.18 -6.22 -1.69
N PRO A 232 15.60 -7.38 -1.15
CA PRO A 232 16.01 -8.54 -1.93
C PRO A 232 14.80 -9.28 -2.52
N LEU A 233 13.91 -8.55 -3.20
CA LEU A 233 12.62 -9.02 -3.69
C LEU A 233 12.41 -8.78 -5.21
N ASN A 234 13.20 -7.90 -5.84
CA ASN A 234 13.18 -7.50 -7.27
C ASN A 234 12.98 -8.64 -8.27
N ASP A 235 13.60 -9.79 -8.06
CA ASP A 235 13.59 -10.90 -9.03
C ASP A 235 12.51 -11.95 -8.77
N THR A 236 11.60 -11.68 -7.84
CA THR A 236 10.61 -12.65 -7.38
C THR A 236 9.22 -12.04 -7.34
N TYR A 237 8.20 -12.85 -7.64
CA TYR A 237 6.82 -12.41 -7.47
C TYR A 237 6.49 -12.41 -5.98
N SER A 238 6.60 -11.26 -5.33
CA SER A 238 6.65 -11.15 -3.87
C SER A 238 5.81 -9.98 -3.36
N ILE A 239 5.39 -10.06 -2.10
CA ILE A 239 4.64 -8.99 -1.44
C ILE A 239 5.32 -8.60 -0.13
N LEU A 240 5.48 -7.30 0.10
CA LEU A 240 5.92 -6.72 1.36
C LEU A 240 4.78 -5.89 1.96
N LEU A 241 4.33 -6.24 3.15
CA LEU A 241 3.36 -5.46 3.92
C LEU A 241 4.13 -4.43 4.74
N HIS A 242 3.76 -3.16 4.65
CA HIS A 242 4.45 -2.09 5.39
C HIS A 242 4.00 -2.03 6.85
N ASP A 243 4.90 -1.58 7.73
CA ASP A 243 4.58 -1.43 9.16
C ASP A 243 3.57 -0.29 9.30
N PRO A 244 2.35 -0.57 9.77
CA PRO A 244 1.29 0.42 9.86
C PRO A 244 1.43 1.37 11.05
N ASN A 245 2.34 1.10 11.97
CA ASN A 245 2.52 1.90 13.18
C ASN A 245 3.25 3.21 12.84
N ASP A 246 2.84 4.35 13.40
CA ASP A 246 3.53 5.66 13.35
C ASP A 246 3.97 6.14 11.95
N ALA A 247 3.32 5.67 10.88
CA ALA A 247 3.72 5.99 9.51
C ALA A 247 3.62 7.51 9.21
N TYR A 248 2.69 8.19 9.86
CA TYR A 248 2.55 9.64 9.78
C TYR A 248 3.77 10.35 10.39
N GLU A 249 4.18 9.97 11.59
CA GLU A 249 5.33 10.53 12.29
C GLU A 249 6.62 10.31 11.49
N MET A 250 6.80 9.10 10.91
CA MET A 250 7.94 8.81 10.02
C MET A 250 7.99 9.74 8.78
N LEU A 251 6.83 10.19 8.31
CA LEU A 251 6.72 11.10 7.19
C LEU A 251 6.99 12.56 7.62
N VAL A 252 6.30 13.04 8.65
CA VAL A 252 6.28 14.48 8.99
C VAL A 252 7.36 14.93 9.96
N ASN A 253 8.05 14.01 10.65
CA ASN A 253 9.17 14.33 11.53
C ASN A 253 10.45 14.62 10.74
N ARG A 254 10.37 15.61 9.85
CA ARG A 254 11.42 16.03 8.93
C ARG A 254 11.40 17.54 8.78
N LYS A 255 12.50 18.10 8.28
CA LYS A 255 12.55 19.50 7.83
C LYS A 255 12.44 19.56 6.31
N ILE A 256 11.74 20.57 5.81
CA ILE A 256 11.67 20.90 4.39
C ILE A 256 12.25 22.31 4.17
N GLY A 257 13.04 22.45 3.11
CA GLY A 257 13.64 23.72 2.73
C GLY A 257 12.80 24.43 1.68
N TYR A 258 12.53 25.72 1.89
CA TYR A 258 11.90 26.60 0.89
C TYR A 258 12.93 27.59 0.37
N PRO A 259 13.08 27.74 -0.96
CA PRO A 259 13.96 28.76 -1.49
C PRO A 259 13.40 30.15 -1.18
N THR A 260 14.25 31.04 -0.68
CA THR A 260 14.01 32.49 -0.58
C THR A 260 14.92 33.20 -1.59
N SER A 261 14.94 34.54 -1.60
CA SER A 261 15.75 35.31 -2.56
C SER A 261 17.23 34.93 -2.52
N ASP A 262 17.78 34.64 -1.34
CA ASP A 262 19.21 34.44 -1.14
C ASP A 262 19.56 33.22 -0.27
N GLN A 263 18.56 32.52 0.29
CA GLN A 263 18.77 31.44 1.27
C GLN A 263 17.74 30.32 1.13
N VAL A 264 17.91 29.26 1.92
CA VAL A 264 16.89 28.21 2.10
C VAL A 264 16.36 28.30 3.52
N GLU A 265 15.06 28.60 3.65
CA GLU A 265 14.39 28.59 4.94
C GLU A 265 13.95 27.16 5.29
N MET A 266 14.48 26.61 6.37
CA MET A 266 14.11 25.27 6.85
C MET A 266 12.91 25.35 7.79
N ARG A 267 11.84 24.64 7.46
CA ARG A 267 10.63 24.52 8.28
C ARG A 267 10.35 23.08 8.68
N ASP A 268 9.73 22.87 9.83
CA ASP A 268 9.27 21.55 10.25
C ASP A 268 8.07 21.12 9.39
N LEU A 269 8.17 19.97 8.72
CA LEU A 269 7.12 19.48 7.82
C LEU A 269 5.81 19.23 8.57
N SER A 270 5.87 18.75 9.82
CA SER A 270 4.70 18.58 10.69
C SER A 270 3.93 19.88 10.92
N LYS A 271 4.62 21.01 11.08
CA LYS A 271 4.00 22.33 11.27
C LYS A 271 3.33 22.82 9.99
N VAL A 272 4.03 22.74 8.85
CA VAL A 272 3.49 23.09 7.53
C VAL A 272 2.24 22.26 7.25
N HIS A 273 2.34 20.95 7.41
CA HIS A 273 1.22 20.05 7.13
C HIS A 273 0.02 20.31 8.05
N THR A 274 0.24 20.55 9.34
CA THR A 274 -0.84 20.92 10.28
C THR A 274 -1.55 22.22 9.86
N GLN A 275 -0.83 23.19 9.29
CA GLN A 275 -1.43 24.42 8.76
C GLN A 275 -2.29 24.15 7.51
N GLU A 276 -1.80 23.32 6.59
CA GLU A 276 -2.54 22.89 5.39
C GLU A 276 -3.87 22.22 5.77
N LEU A 277 -3.85 21.32 6.76
CA LEU A 277 -5.04 20.63 7.27
C LEU A 277 -6.09 21.60 7.86
N LYS A 278 -5.65 22.65 8.55
CA LYS A 278 -6.55 23.71 9.08
C LYS A 278 -7.20 24.53 7.98
N CYS A 279 -6.48 24.77 6.88
CA CYS A 279 -7.04 25.48 5.72
C CYS A 279 -8.08 24.62 5.00
N LEU A 280 -7.79 23.31 4.86
CA LEU A 280 -8.70 22.36 4.23
C LEU A 280 -10.03 22.26 5.00
N THR A 281 -9.98 22.08 6.32
CA THR A 281 -11.18 21.91 7.17
C THR A 281 -12.06 23.17 7.22
N LYS A 282 -11.49 24.38 7.11
CA LYS A 282 -12.27 25.63 7.05
C LYS A 282 -13.10 25.82 5.77
N HIS A 283 -12.81 25.10 4.69
CA HIS A 283 -13.57 25.19 3.43
C HIS A 283 -14.73 24.18 3.35
N TYR A 284 -14.88 23.30 4.36
CA TYR A 284 -15.89 22.25 4.39
C TYR A 284 -16.78 22.29 5.64
N CYS A 285 -16.79 23.41 6.39
CA CYS A 285 -17.72 23.69 7.49
C CYS A 285 -18.62 24.88 7.13
#